data_AF-A0A1G7Y3W9-F1
#
_entry.id   AF-A0A1G7Y3W9-F1
#
_cell.length_a   1.000
_cell.length_b   1.000
_cell.length_c   1.000
_cell.angle_alpha   90.00
_cell.angle_beta   90.00
_cell.angle_gamma   90.00
#
_symmetry.space_group_name_H-M   'P 1'
#
loop_
_entity.id
_entity.type
_entity.pdbx_description
1 polymer ?
#
loop_
_entity_poly.entity_id
_entity_poly.type
_entity_poly.pdbx_seq_one_letter_code
_entity_poly.pdbx_strand_id
1 'polypeptide(L)'
;MHSLDYLRDEIRTYFPESKELQLSSAFDGQRRFNFYFEIAPEQRHLLYLNWDGDIEGFTLKCLEFPDADLLKELTGAYTEKGSKMFNIGQPVAALSFVYQGKDNLRVRNYQGRTHIDAHEISARNLMYAVNPFE
;
A
#
# COMPACT_ATOMS: atom_id res chain seq x y z
N MET A 1 -0.91 15.45 12.79
CA MET A 1 -1.00 14.04 12.36
C MET A 1 -0.37 13.99 10.98
N HIS A 2 0.74 13.28 10.80
CA HIS A 2 1.38 13.18 9.49
C HIS A 2 0.45 12.39 8.55
N SER A 3 0.35 12.81 7.29
CA SER A 3 -0.42 12.16 6.21
C SER A 3 -0.20 10.64 6.14
N LEU A 4 1.03 10.19 6.36
CA LEU A 4 1.40 8.77 6.39
C LEU A 4 0.73 8.03 7.54
N ASP A 5 0.68 8.62 8.74
CA ASP A 5 0.02 8.01 9.89
C ASP A 5 -1.48 7.89 9.65
N TYR A 6 -2.08 8.93 9.06
CA TYR A 6 -3.47 8.88 8.60
C TYR A 6 -3.70 7.71 7.63
N LEU A 7 -2.90 7.59 6.57
CA LEU A 7 -3.06 6.51 5.60
C LEU A 7 -2.87 5.13 6.22
N ARG A 8 -1.92 4.98 7.16
CA ARG A 8 -1.73 3.73 7.90
C ARG A 8 -2.93 3.37 8.77
N ASP A 9 -3.54 4.35 9.42
CA ASP A 9 -4.72 4.15 10.24
C ASP A 9 -5.93 3.78 9.36
N GLU A 10 -6.07 4.40 8.18
CA GLU A 10 -7.12 4.07 7.22
C GLU A 10 -6.95 2.65 6.64
N ILE A 11 -5.71 2.23 6.31
CA ILE A 11 -5.43 0.84 5.90
C ILE A 11 -5.84 -0.13 7.00
N ARG A 12 -5.45 0.12 8.26
CA ARG A 12 -5.80 -0.74 9.40
C ARG A 12 -7.30 -0.74 9.71
N THR A 13 -7.97 0.37 9.48
CA THR A 13 -9.42 0.49 9.68
C THR A 13 -10.19 -0.30 8.63
N TYR A 14 -9.74 -0.24 7.37
CA TYR A 14 -10.40 -0.93 6.26
C TYR A 14 -10.04 -2.42 6.17
N PHE A 15 -8.79 -2.78 6.48
CA PHE A 15 -8.28 -4.15 6.56
C PHE A 15 -7.83 -4.45 8.00
N PRO A 16 -8.73 -4.91 8.89
CA PRO A 16 -8.44 -5.06 10.31
C PRO A 16 -7.33 -6.07 10.63
N GLU A 17 -7.13 -7.05 9.76
CA GLU A 17 -6.07 -8.06 9.89
C GLU A 17 -4.74 -7.63 9.27
N SER A 18 -4.71 -6.44 8.66
CA SER A 18 -3.52 -5.98 7.97
C SER A 18 -2.36 -5.70 8.90
N LYS A 19 -1.15 -5.94 8.39
CA LYS A 19 0.08 -5.74 9.14
C LYS A 19 1.14 -5.06 8.26
N GLU A 20 1.64 -3.92 8.72
CA GLU A 20 2.79 -3.26 8.09
C GLU A 20 4.06 -4.09 8.32
N LEU A 21 4.72 -4.47 7.23
CA LEU A 21 5.98 -5.18 7.25
C LEU A 21 7.11 -4.26 7.73
N GLN A 22 7.93 -4.78 8.64
CA GLN A 22 9.04 -4.06 9.23
C GLN A 22 10.37 -4.54 8.67
N LEU A 23 11.27 -3.58 8.45
CA LEU A 23 12.67 -3.86 8.15
C LEU A 23 13.44 -4.05 9.45
N SER A 24 14.56 -4.76 9.39
CA SER A 24 15.51 -4.84 10.49
C SER A 24 16.14 -3.48 10.81
N SER A 25 16.72 -3.37 12.01
CA SER A 25 17.40 -2.15 12.47
C SER A 25 18.61 -1.75 11.62
N ALA A 26 19.12 -2.67 10.77
CA ALA A 26 20.12 -2.35 9.75
C ALA A 26 19.67 -1.22 8.79
N PHE A 27 18.37 -0.94 8.73
CA PHE A 27 17.77 0.09 7.89
C PHE A 27 17.35 1.37 8.65
N ASP A 28 17.54 1.46 9.96
CA ASP A 28 17.02 2.56 10.81
C ASP A 28 17.58 3.95 10.45
N GLY A 29 18.72 4.02 9.76
CA GLY A 29 19.31 5.28 9.28
C GLY A 29 18.87 5.71 7.88
N GLN A 30 18.04 4.92 7.19
CA GLN A 30 17.64 5.18 5.80
C GLN A 30 16.24 5.79 5.76
N ARG A 31 16.09 6.90 5.03
CA ARG A 31 14.76 7.49 4.82
C ARG A 31 13.88 6.49 4.04
N ARG A 32 12.75 6.11 4.65
CA ARG A 32 11.81 5.16 4.07
C ARG A 32 10.75 5.89 3.25
N PHE A 33 10.54 5.40 2.04
CA PHE A 33 9.54 5.90 1.10
C PHE A 33 8.57 4.81 0.66
N ASN A 34 8.83 3.55 1.03
CA ASN A 34 8.08 2.39 0.60
C ASN A 34 7.65 1.59 1.83
N PHE A 35 6.35 1.36 1.93
CA PHE A 35 5.70 0.66 3.03
C PHE A 35 4.87 -0.47 2.44
N TYR A 36 4.98 -1.65 3.03
CA TYR A 36 4.33 -2.86 2.53
C TYR A 36 3.42 -3.38 3.62
N PHE A 37 2.21 -3.82 3.26
CA PHE A 37 1.24 -4.33 4.20
C PHE A 37 0.69 -5.65 3.70
N GLU A 38 0.80 -6.68 4.54
CA GLU A 38 -0.04 -7.86 4.41
C GLU A 38 -1.49 -7.42 4.64
N ILE A 39 -2.41 -7.81 3.76
CA ILE A 39 -3.83 -7.43 3.86
C ILE A 39 -4.54 -8.32 4.89
N ALA A 40 -4.31 -9.63 4.79
CA ALA A 40 -4.78 -10.66 5.70
C ALA A 40 -3.87 -11.90 5.57
N PRO A 41 -3.89 -12.83 6.55
CA PRO A 41 -3.13 -14.08 6.49
C PRO A 41 -3.51 -14.94 5.26
N GLU A 42 -2.54 -15.68 4.75
CA GLU A 42 -2.72 -16.68 3.68
C GLU A 42 -3.30 -16.12 2.37
N GLN A 43 -3.18 -14.80 2.18
CA GLN A 43 -3.54 -14.13 0.93
C GLN A 43 -2.34 -14.06 -0.01
N ARG A 44 -2.62 -13.99 -1.31
CA ARG A 44 -1.61 -13.72 -2.35
C ARG A 44 -1.49 -12.23 -2.72
N HIS A 45 -2.12 -11.36 -1.94
CA HIS A 45 -2.18 -9.92 -2.20
C HIS A 45 -1.44 -9.13 -1.12
N LEU A 46 -0.70 -8.12 -1.55
CA LEU A 46 0.09 -7.23 -0.69
C LEU A 46 -0.21 -5.78 -1.07
N LEU A 47 -0.45 -4.91 -0.09
CA LEU A 47 -0.51 -3.48 -0.35
C LEU A 47 0.88 -2.89 -0.32
N TYR A 48 1.11 -1.98 -1.26
CA TYR A 48 2.32 -1.18 -1.36
C TYR A 48 1.94 0.28 -1.35
N LEU A 49 2.36 0.99 -0.30
CA LEU A 49 2.23 2.43 -0.18
C LEU A 49 3.59 3.07 -0.39
N ASN A 50 3.67 3.96 -1.37
CA ASN A 50 4.83 4.78 -1.63
C ASN A 50 4.53 6.24 -1.30
N TRP A 51 5.47 6.91 -0.64
CA TRP A 51 5.53 8.35 -0.52
C TRP A 51 6.62 8.85 -1.48
N ASP A 52 6.28 9.77 -2.39
CA ASP A 52 7.24 10.30 -3.37
C ASP A 52 8.26 11.27 -2.74
N GLY A 53 8.05 11.64 -1.47
CA GLY A 53 8.95 12.47 -0.69
C GLY A 53 8.74 13.97 -0.86
N ASP A 54 7.74 14.39 -1.66
CA ASP A 54 7.44 15.78 -1.98
C ASP A 54 5.92 16.06 -2.00
N ILE A 55 5.48 17.25 -1.59
CA ILE A 55 4.08 17.73 -1.66
C ILE A 55 3.02 16.71 -1.17
N GLU A 56 3.33 15.86 -0.18
CA GLU A 56 2.40 14.84 0.33
C GLU A 56 1.80 13.94 -0.79
N GLY A 57 2.61 13.60 -1.79
CA GLY A 57 2.24 12.73 -2.90
C GLY A 57 2.42 11.25 -2.58
N PHE A 58 1.39 10.45 -2.88
CA PHE A 58 1.37 9.03 -2.56
C PHE A 58 0.99 8.19 -3.78
N THR A 59 1.49 6.96 -3.79
CA THR A 59 0.97 5.90 -4.66
C THR A 59 0.65 4.68 -3.83
N LEU A 60 -0.60 4.24 -3.87
CA LEU A 60 -1.06 2.99 -3.26
C LEU A 60 -1.30 1.96 -4.35
N LYS A 61 -0.72 0.78 -4.22
CA LYS A 61 -0.92 -0.35 -5.14
C LYS A 61 -1.37 -1.58 -4.37
N CYS A 62 -2.19 -2.40 -5.02
CA CYS A 62 -2.38 -3.79 -4.65
C CYS A 62 -1.57 -4.66 -5.60
N LEU A 63 -0.61 -5.41 -5.04
CA LEU A 63 0.23 -6.35 -5.77
C LEU A 63 -0.35 -7.75 -5.60
N GLU A 64 -0.51 -8.48 -6.70
CA GLU A 64 -0.86 -9.89 -6.71
C GLU A 64 0.40 -10.73 -6.98
N PHE A 65 0.53 -11.80 -6.20
CA PHE A 65 1.60 -12.79 -6.33
C PHE A 65 1.03 -14.10 -6.89
N PRO A 66 1.88 -14.95 -7.49
CA PRO A 66 1.45 -16.24 -8.04
C PRO A 66 0.61 -17.08 -7.06
N ASP A 67 1.05 -17.16 -5.81
CA ASP A 67 0.38 -17.89 -4.75
C ASP A 67 0.72 -17.30 -3.36
N ALA A 68 -0.04 -17.74 -2.34
CA ALA A 68 0.07 -17.24 -0.98
C ALA A 68 1.33 -17.75 -0.25
N ASP A 69 1.80 -18.95 -0.57
CA ASP A 69 2.99 -19.55 0.06
C ASP A 69 4.25 -18.79 -0.33
N LEU A 70 4.37 -18.43 -1.61
CA LEU A 70 5.43 -17.58 -2.12
C LEU A 70 5.38 -16.20 -1.44
N LEU A 71 4.20 -15.56 -1.36
CA LEU A 71 4.11 -14.27 -0.67
C LEU A 71 4.58 -14.39 0.78
N LYS A 72 4.15 -15.43 1.51
CA LYS A 72 4.56 -15.70 2.89
C LYS A 72 6.07 -15.88 3.04
N GLU A 73 6.72 -16.58 2.10
CA GLU A 73 8.18 -16.70 2.09
C GLU A 73 8.85 -15.33 1.91
N LEU A 74 8.36 -14.53 0.95
CA LEU A 74 8.92 -13.22 0.64
C LEU A 74 8.72 -12.22 1.79
N THR A 75 7.57 -12.23 2.46
CA THR A 75 7.31 -11.36 3.62
C THR A 75 8.14 -11.78 4.84
N GLY A 76 8.33 -13.09 5.05
CA GLY A 76 9.24 -13.60 6.08
C GLY A 76 10.70 -13.16 5.87
N ALA A 77 11.14 -13.11 4.61
CA ALA A 77 12.49 -12.67 4.26
C ALA A 77 12.66 -11.14 4.19
N TYR A 78 11.56 -10.37 4.15
CA TYR A 78 11.58 -8.92 3.95
C TYR A 78 12.41 -8.18 5.00
N THR A 79 12.31 -8.62 6.26
CA THR A 79 13.01 -8.01 7.41
C THR A 79 14.52 -7.88 7.15
N GLU A 80 15.12 -8.87 6.49
CA GLU A 80 16.56 -8.90 6.22
C GLU A 80 16.92 -8.47 4.80
N LYS A 81 16.14 -8.90 3.79
CA LYS A 81 16.49 -8.70 2.37
C LYS A 81 15.93 -7.41 1.77
N GLY A 82 14.97 -6.79 2.43
CA GLY A 82 14.34 -5.56 1.99
C GLY A 82 13.42 -5.71 0.77
N SER A 83 13.07 -4.58 0.16
CA SER A 83 11.97 -4.47 -0.80
C SER A 83 12.19 -5.15 -2.16
N LYS A 84 13.42 -5.49 -2.53
CA LYS A 84 13.72 -6.13 -3.84
C LYS A 84 12.99 -7.46 -4.02
N MET A 85 12.63 -8.12 -2.92
CA MET A 85 11.91 -9.40 -2.89
C MET A 85 10.52 -9.31 -3.55
N PHE A 86 9.87 -8.14 -3.53
CA PHE A 86 8.51 -7.97 -4.02
C PHE A 86 8.41 -7.61 -5.51
N ASN A 87 9.53 -7.52 -6.23
CA ASN A 87 9.54 -7.17 -7.66
C ASN A 87 8.79 -8.18 -8.56
N ILE A 88 8.54 -9.39 -8.07
CA ILE A 88 7.76 -10.42 -8.78
C ILE A 88 6.24 -10.13 -8.75
N GLY A 89 5.77 -9.38 -7.75
CA GLY A 89 4.35 -9.04 -7.62
C GLY A 89 3.88 -8.11 -8.74
N GLN A 90 2.72 -8.42 -9.32
CA GLN A 90 2.12 -7.63 -10.40
C GLN A 90 1.04 -6.69 -9.84
N PRO A 91 1.03 -5.40 -10.20
CA PRO A 91 -0.01 -4.49 -9.75
C PRO A 91 -1.34 -4.82 -10.41
N VAL A 92 -2.35 -5.20 -9.62
CA VAL A 92 -3.74 -5.38 -10.07
C VAL A 92 -4.57 -4.11 -9.90
N ALA A 93 -4.15 -3.24 -8.99
CA ALA A 93 -4.64 -1.88 -8.85
C ALA A 93 -3.50 -0.94 -8.44
N ALA A 94 -3.52 0.29 -8.94
CA ALA A 94 -2.58 1.34 -8.63
C ALA A 94 -3.28 2.70 -8.67
N LEU A 95 -3.16 3.46 -7.59
CA LEU A 95 -3.75 4.79 -7.46
C LEU A 95 -2.68 5.77 -6.95
N SER A 96 -2.42 6.81 -7.73
CA SER A 96 -1.55 7.92 -7.33
C SER A 96 -2.39 9.14 -6.97
N PHE A 97 -2.10 9.76 -5.83
CA PHE A 97 -2.91 10.85 -5.26
C PHE A 97 -2.07 11.83 -4.44
N VAL A 98 -2.64 12.99 -4.15
CA VAL A 98 -2.09 13.98 -3.21
C VAL A 98 -2.97 14.01 -1.98
N TYR A 99 -2.37 13.90 -0.81
CA TYR A 99 -3.08 14.12 0.44
C TYR A 99 -3.31 15.63 0.65
N GLN A 100 -4.57 16.05 0.71
CA GLN A 100 -4.95 17.45 0.95
C GLN A 100 -5.64 17.65 2.31
N GLY A 101 -6.02 16.56 2.96
CA GLY A 101 -6.68 16.54 4.25
C GLY A 101 -7.35 15.20 4.50
N LYS A 102 -7.88 15.01 5.71
CA LYS A 102 -8.69 13.82 6.04
C LYS A 102 -9.87 13.74 5.08
N ASP A 103 -10.04 12.59 4.45
CA ASP A 103 -11.05 12.32 3.42
C ASP A 103 -11.06 13.28 2.22
N ASN A 104 -9.95 14.00 2.02
CA ASN A 104 -9.76 14.84 0.85
C ASN A 104 -8.44 14.46 0.18
N LEU A 105 -8.53 13.49 -0.74
CA LEU A 105 -7.42 12.96 -1.51
C LEU A 105 -7.64 13.30 -2.98
N ARG A 106 -6.73 14.08 -3.57
CA ARG A 106 -6.81 14.42 -4.99
C ARG A 106 -6.16 13.34 -5.83
N VAL A 107 -6.96 12.61 -6.59
CA VAL A 107 -6.50 11.58 -7.52
C VAL A 107 -5.73 12.23 -8.67
N ARG A 108 -4.55 11.69 -8.97
CA ARG A 108 -3.73 12.06 -10.13
C ARG A 108 -3.82 11.03 -11.24
N ASN A 109 -3.80 9.75 -10.87
CA ASN A 109 -3.86 8.64 -11.80
C ASN A 109 -4.47 7.42 -11.13
N TYR A 110 -5.18 6.60 -11.89
CA TYR A 110 -5.71 5.32 -11.44
C TYR A 110 -5.62 4.27 -12.55
N GLN A 111 -5.22 3.07 -12.17
CA GLN A 111 -5.22 1.88 -12.99
C GLN A 111 -5.77 0.72 -12.14
N GLY A 112 -6.87 0.12 -12.56
CA GLY A 112 -7.47 -1.01 -11.87
C GLY A 112 -8.84 -1.35 -12.45
N ARG A 113 -9.53 -2.30 -11.85
CA ARG A 113 -10.84 -2.78 -12.34
C ARG A 113 -11.99 -1.86 -11.95
N THR A 114 -11.88 -1.20 -10.81
CA THR A 114 -12.93 -0.34 -10.25
C THR A 114 -12.97 0.99 -11.00
N HIS A 115 -14.15 1.58 -11.19
CA HIS A 115 -14.22 2.91 -11.77
C HIS A 115 -14.07 3.99 -10.69
N ILE A 116 -13.28 5.03 -10.98
CA ILE A 116 -13.15 6.22 -10.13
C ILE A 116 -13.57 7.43 -10.95
N ASP A 117 -14.80 7.88 -10.76
CA ASP A 117 -15.38 9.03 -11.45
C ASP A 117 -14.90 10.39 -10.91
N ALA A 118 -14.26 10.40 -9.74
CA ALA A 118 -13.99 11.62 -8.99
C ALA A 118 -12.49 11.97 -8.95
N HIS A 119 -12.20 13.26 -9.15
CA HIS A 119 -10.86 13.82 -8.98
C HIS A 119 -10.47 13.96 -7.50
N GLU A 120 -11.45 13.96 -6.60
CA GLU A 120 -11.27 13.98 -5.14
C GLU A 120 -12.02 12.79 -4.55
N ILE A 121 -11.35 12.03 -3.69
CA ILE A 121 -11.90 10.84 -3.05
C ILE A 121 -11.59 10.82 -1.55
N SER A 122 -12.42 10.11 -0.79
CA SER A 122 -12.16 9.78 0.61
C SER A 122 -11.11 8.66 0.72
N ALA A 123 -10.54 8.47 1.91
CA ALA A 123 -9.65 7.34 2.14
C ALA A 123 -10.38 6.00 2.00
N ARG A 124 -11.65 5.93 2.38
CA ARG A 124 -12.47 4.73 2.17
C ARG A 124 -12.61 4.35 0.69
N ASN A 125 -12.87 5.33 -0.18
CA ASN A 125 -12.96 5.10 -1.62
C ASN A 125 -11.60 4.71 -2.21
N LEU A 126 -10.51 5.29 -1.70
CA LEU A 126 -9.15 4.86 -2.03
C LEU A 126 -8.95 3.38 -1.70
N MET A 127 -9.29 2.95 -0.47
CA MET A 127 -9.14 1.55 -0.06
C MET A 127 -10.00 0.61 -0.89
N TYR A 128 -11.25 0.99 -1.16
CA TYR A 128 -12.15 0.23 -2.03
C TYR A 128 -11.55 0.03 -3.43
N ALA A 129 -10.96 1.08 -4.02
CA ALA A 129 -10.39 1.03 -5.36
C ALA A 129 -9.15 0.13 -5.49
N VAL A 130 -8.48 -0.18 -4.38
CA VAL A 130 -7.32 -1.09 -4.33
C VAL A 130 -7.62 -2.40 -3.63
N ASN A 131 -8.86 -2.65 -3.22
CA ASN A 131 -9.26 -3.88 -2.55
C ASN A 131 -9.28 -5.04 -3.57
N PRO A 132 -8.48 -6.10 -3.40
CA PRO A 132 -8.46 -7.22 -4.34
C PRO A 132 -9.66 -8.18 -4.22
N PHE A 133 -10.53 -7.97 -3.22
CA PHE A 133 -11.68 -8.82 -2.94
C PHE A 133 -13.00 -8.27 -3.48
N GLU A 134 -12.96 -7.12 -4.15
CA GLU A 134 -14.11 -6.41 -4.73
C GLU A 134 -14.07 -6.41 -6.27
#